data_AF-B0CPR6-F1
#
_entry.id   AF-B0CPR6-F1
#
_cell.length_a   1.000
_cell.length_b   1.000
_cell.length_c   1.000
_cell.angle_alpha   90.00
_cell.angle_beta   90.00
_cell.angle_gamma   90.00
#
_symmetry.space_group_name_H-M   'P 1'
#
loop_
_entity.id
_entity.type
_entity.pdbx_description
1 polymer ?
#
loop_
_entity_poly.entity_id
_entity_poly.type
_entity_poly.pdbx_seq_one_letter_code
_entity_poly.pdbx_strand_id
1 'polypeptide(L)'
;MLPPKDDHLILDFSGPPPDFSLYDAEFFQVGYEDIVSHDPHLNTDGEALYRFLIAQSARIPFCRLHCRGTHTEHKSRWVTDRDSNGRTQSRRETYSETVTDFDFCIDIKPGQELDPQPTHWSVADHEPAYRGLMVREVEMPLAAGKRTATRKEIKEYKAFVAQRKALGLPPWVADLNTVWTEGVSEQDHVLKSSMSLRQWADEYCASPKYLKEFVYDQVSSRLQLVTTECLTQQKVLYGWDMQELEDAICANIKSTPYNGSLEVDFTMHRSKIYIRPDNKLSRMLSNKWLKFLSIILLVFPFIWLFKRFHSRGGGRWEVCGGAYPLKRWVPLDDVEEDSDAAPPTYDAKSAPSAGPSTMRASSSKLIQTSTGPKKLLGLREGDWFRSWEHVISRAVVGRYQSTEPLLENRVQFPMLDGYNDPL
;
A
#
# COMPACT_ATOMS: atom_id res chain seq x y z
N MET A 1 72.74 28.77 -2.30
CA MET A 1 71.91 27.67 -1.77
C MET A 1 70.56 27.76 -2.46
N LEU A 2 70.14 26.69 -3.15
CA LEU A 2 68.79 26.55 -3.71
C LEU A 2 67.97 25.68 -2.75
N PRO A 3 66.66 25.92 -2.60
CA PRO A 3 65.81 25.04 -1.80
C PRO A 3 65.73 23.63 -2.43
N PRO A 4 65.51 22.58 -1.63
CA PRO A 4 65.26 21.25 -2.17
C PRO A 4 64.00 21.26 -3.04
N LYS A 5 64.00 20.47 -4.11
CA LYS A 5 62.78 20.20 -4.87
C LYS A 5 61.89 19.29 -4.04
N ASP A 6 60.62 19.63 -3.92
CA ASP A 6 59.62 18.74 -3.35
C ASP A 6 59.37 17.58 -4.33
N ASP A 7 59.73 16.36 -3.92
CA ASP A 7 59.40 15.15 -4.66
C ASP A 7 57.89 14.90 -4.54
N HIS A 8 57.15 15.37 -5.55
CA HIS A 8 55.73 15.06 -5.69
C HIS A 8 55.54 13.56 -5.88
N LEU A 9 55.13 12.88 -4.79
CA LEU A 9 54.68 11.49 -4.81
C LEU A 9 53.48 11.35 -5.76
N ILE A 10 53.76 10.90 -6.98
CA ILE A 10 52.73 10.45 -7.93
C ILE A 10 52.18 9.13 -7.38
N LEU A 11 51.07 9.21 -6.66
CA LEU A 11 50.28 8.05 -6.28
C LEU A 11 49.64 7.48 -7.55
N ASP A 12 50.19 6.37 -8.02
CA ASP A 12 49.75 5.69 -9.24
C ASP A 12 48.46 4.91 -8.96
N PHE A 13 47.31 5.57 -9.14
CA PHE A 13 45.97 4.99 -8.96
C PHE A 13 45.57 4.08 -10.14
N SER A 14 46.46 3.18 -10.57
CA SER A 14 46.28 2.31 -11.75
C SER A 14 45.51 1.00 -11.48
N GLY A 15 44.94 0.85 -10.28
CA GLY A 15 44.05 -0.27 -9.96
C GLY A 15 42.64 -0.10 -10.56
N PRO A 16 41.92 -1.19 -10.85
CA PRO A 16 40.48 -1.10 -11.11
C PRO A 16 39.78 -0.46 -9.89
N PRO A 17 38.68 0.30 -10.10
CA PRO A 17 37.93 0.85 -8.98
C PRO A 17 37.48 -0.28 -8.05
N PRO A 18 37.50 -0.09 -6.72
CA PRO A 18 37.11 -1.14 -5.79
C PRO A 18 35.65 -1.53 -6.03
N ASP A 19 35.36 -2.84 -6.00
CA ASP A 19 34.00 -3.34 -6.11
C ASP A 19 33.11 -2.72 -5.02
N PHE A 20 31.94 -2.23 -5.42
CA PHE A 20 31.00 -1.61 -4.49
C PHE A 20 30.50 -2.64 -3.46
N SER A 21 30.99 -2.57 -2.23
CA SER A 21 30.45 -3.36 -1.11
C SER A 21 28.95 -3.10 -0.97
N LEU A 22 28.15 -4.18 -0.87
CA LEU A 22 26.73 -4.08 -0.57
C LEU A 22 26.55 -3.40 0.80
N TYR A 23 25.77 -2.32 0.83
CA TYR A 23 25.55 -1.53 2.04
C TYR A 23 24.28 -2.00 2.76
N ASP A 24 24.47 -2.71 3.87
CA ASP A 24 23.39 -3.18 4.74
C ASP A 24 22.97 -2.07 5.71
N ALA A 25 22.03 -1.23 5.29
CA ALA A 25 21.55 -0.11 6.10
C ALA A 25 20.65 -0.53 7.28
N GLU A 26 20.73 0.19 8.40
CA GLU A 26 19.88 -0.07 9.57
C GLU A 26 18.42 0.34 9.34
N PHE A 27 17.47 -0.57 9.61
CA PHE A 27 16.03 -0.27 9.59
C PHE A 27 15.23 -1.09 10.60
N PHE A 28 14.03 -0.63 10.93
CA PHE A 28 13.05 -1.36 11.73
C PHE A 28 11.64 -1.24 11.14
N GLN A 29 10.71 -2.07 11.63
CA GLN A 29 9.33 -2.11 11.15
C GLN A 29 8.38 -1.41 12.15
N VAL A 30 7.37 -0.70 11.65
CA VAL A 30 6.42 0.07 12.47
C VAL A 30 4.98 -0.13 11.98
N GLY A 31 4.06 -0.40 12.91
CA GLY A 31 2.63 -0.49 12.59
C GLY A 31 2.33 -1.65 11.65
N TYR A 32 1.81 -1.35 10.46
CA TYR A 32 1.49 -2.33 9.41
C TYR A 32 2.74 -2.83 8.67
N GLU A 33 3.81 -3.17 9.40
CA GLU A 33 5.12 -3.57 8.85
C GLU A 33 5.79 -2.51 7.93
N ASP A 34 5.41 -1.22 8.04
CA ASP A 34 6.07 -0.11 7.33
C ASP A 34 7.55 -0.04 7.75
N ILE A 35 8.45 0.20 6.80
CA ILE A 35 9.89 0.28 7.06
C ILE A 35 10.25 1.70 7.48
N VAL A 36 11.01 1.84 8.56
CA VAL A 36 11.61 3.12 8.99
C VAL A 36 13.12 2.93 9.14
N SER A 37 13.90 3.79 8.49
CA SER A 37 15.34 3.89 8.68
C SER A 37 15.73 5.25 9.25
N HIS A 38 16.69 5.23 10.18
CA HIS A 38 17.39 6.38 10.72
C HIS A 38 18.88 6.36 10.37
N ASP A 39 19.28 5.56 9.40
CA ASP A 39 20.67 5.33 9.03
C ASP A 39 21.35 6.65 8.57
N PRO A 40 22.51 7.04 9.15
CA PRO A 40 23.22 8.25 8.76
C PRO A 40 23.62 8.29 7.28
N HIS A 41 24.05 7.16 6.72
CA HIS A 41 24.60 7.08 5.36
C HIS A 41 23.51 7.31 4.32
N LEU A 42 22.31 6.74 4.53
CA LEU A 42 21.12 6.98 3.69
C LEU A 42 20.63 8.44 3.69
N ASN A 43 21.20 9.31 4.54
CA ASN A 43 20.87 10.74 4.61
C ASN A 43 21.96 11.66 4.03
N THR A 44 23.13 11.09 3.73
CA THR A 44 24.29 11.78 3.13
C THR A 44 24.59 11.32 1.71
N ASP A 45 24.35 10.05 1.39
CA ASP A 45 24.63 9.45 0.09
C ASP A 45 23.32 9.08 -0.63
N GLY A 46 23.05 9.74 -1.75
CA GLY A 46 21.89 9.47 -2.60
C GLY A 46 21.97 8.12 -3.32
N GLU A 47 23.17 7.55 -3.48
CA GLU A 47 23.37 6.21 -4.04
C GLU A 47 22.92 5.12 -3.07
N ALA A 48 23.42 5.18 -1.83
CA ALA A 48 23.03 4.26 -0.78
C ALA A 48 21.51 4.31 -0.56
N LEU A 49 20.92 5.51 -0.56
CA LEU A 49 19.48 5.70 -0.51
C LEU A 49 18.75 5.07 -1.70
N TYR A 50 19.17 5.35 -2.94
CA TYR A 50 18.57 4.76 -4.15
C TYR A 50 18.62 3.23 -4.14
N ARG A 51 19.78 2.65 -3.86
CA ARG A 51 19.99 1.19 -3.77
C ARG A 51 19.13 0.58 -2.65
N PHE A 52 19.06 1.22 -1.48
CA PHE A 52 18.20 0.77 -0.37
C PHE A 52 16.71 0.77 -0.74
N LEU A 53 16.23 1.81 -1.42
CA LEU A 53 14.83 1.88 -1.87
C LEU A 53 14.49 0.75 -2.85
N ILE A 54 15.38 0.44 -3.80
CA ILE A 54 15.20 -0.69 -4.72
C ILE A 54 15.20 -2.02 -3.95
N ALA A 55 16.21 -2.27 -3.11
CA ALA A 55 16.33 -3.50 -2.33
C ALA A 55 15.10 -3.75 -1.44
N GLN A 56 14.61 -2.73 -0.74
CA GLN A 56 13.40 -2.84 0.08
C GLN A 56 12.09 -2.86 -0.74
N SER A 57 12.12 -2.48 -2.01
CA SER A 57 11.00 -2.66 -2.94
C SER A 57 10.89 -4.09 -3.48
N ALA A 58 11.92 -4.94 -3.36
CA ALA A 58 11.75 -6.38 -3.57
C ALA A 58 10.78 -7.03 -2.53
N ARG A 59 10.49 -6.35 -1.41
CA ARG A 59 9.52 -6.80 -0.40
C ARG A 59 8.09 -6.41 -0.81
N ILE A 60 7.46 -7.34 -1.52
CA ILE A 60 6.10 -7.22 -2.07
C ILE A 60 5.06 -6.82 -0.98
N PRO A 61 4.17 -5.82 -1.25
CA PRO A 61 2.99 -5.54 -0.44
C PRO A 61 2.02 -6.71 -0.33
N PHE A 62 1.12 -6.60 0.65
CA PHE A 62 -0.15 -7.30 0.62
C PHE A 62 -1.25 -6.39 1.17
N CYS A 63 -2.47 -6.61 0.71
CA CYS A 63 -3.66 -6.07 1.35
C CYS A 63 -4.15 -7.10 2.37
N ARG A 64 -4.74 -6.62 3.46
CA ARG A 64 -5.47 -7.40 4.42
C ARG A 64 -6.90 -6.89 4.44
N LEU A 65 -7.78 -7.69 3.83
CA LEU A 65 -9.22 -7.56 3.98
C LEU A 65 -9.56 -7.91 5.43
N HIS A 66 -10.34 -7.07 6.10
CA HIS A 66 -10.83 -7.27 7.46
C HIS A 66 -12.35 -7.21 7.44
N CYS A 67 -13.00 -8.29 7.84
CA CYS A 67 -14.46 -8.43 7.86
C CYS A 67 -14.93 -8.55 9.30
N ARG A 68 -15.79 -7.63 9.74
CA ARG A 68 -16.27 -7.57 11.12
C ARG A 68 -17.78 -7.38 11.18
N GLY A 69 -18.45 -8.30 11.86
CA GLY A 69 -19.87 -8.24 12.15
C GLY A 69 -20.10 -7.91 13.62
N THR A 70 -20.95 -6.93 13.90
CA THR A 70 -21.39 -6.59 15.26
C THR A 70 -22.90 -6.40 15.34
N HIS A 71 -23.53 -6.76 16.46
CA HIS A 71 -24.92 -6.40 16.73
C HIS A 71 -25.07 -5.81 18.15
N THR A 72 -26.20 -5.18 18.40
CA THR A 72 -26.51 -4.57 19.70
C THR A 72 -27.46 -5.48 20.47
N GLU A 73 -27.01 -6.03 21.59
CA GLU A 73 -27.84 -6.75 22.56
C GLU A 73 -28.37 -5.79 23.63
N HIS A 74 -29.63 -5.94 24.03
CA HIS A 74 -30.18 -5.24 25.19
C HIS A 74 -30.19 -6.18 26.40
N LYS A 75 -29.21 -6.02 27.29
CA LYS A 75 -29.09 -6.81 28.52
C LYS A 75 -29.74 -6.06 29.69
N SER A 76 -30.43 -6.79 30.55
CA SER A 76 -30.93 -6.25 31.81
C SER A 76 -30.22 -6.88 33.00
N ARG A 77 -29.58 -6.07 33.82
CA ARG A 77 -28.95 -6.49 35.08
C ARG A 77 -29.72 -5.93 36.27
N TRP A 78 -29.68 -6.64 37.39
CA TRP A 78 -30.09 -6.06 38.68
C TRP A 78 -28.91 -5.27 39.24
N VAL A 79 -29.10 -3.97 39.43
CA VAL A 79 -28.16 -3.10 40.13
C VAL A 79 -28.69 -2.86 41.52
N THR A 80 -27.86 -3.20 42.50
CA THR A 80 -28.11 -2.96 43.92
C THR A 80 -27.46 -1.63 44.28
N ASP A 81 -28.26 -0.58 44.42
CA ASP A 81 -27.81 0.74 44.84
C ASP A 81 -27.99 0.91 46.35
N ARG A 82 -27.14 1.71 47.00
CA ARG A 82 -27.24 1.99 48.44
C ARG A 82 -27.40 3.48 48.65
N ASP A 83 -28.57 3.87 49.15
CA ASP A 83 -28.90 5.28 49.36
C ASP A 83 -28.06 5.90 50.48
N SER A 84 -28.09 7.23 50.59
CA SER A 84 -27.42 7.98 51.66
C SER A 84 -27.91 7.65 53.07
N ASN A 85 -29.04 6.96 53.19
CA ASN A 85 -29.62 6.48 54.45
C ASN A 85 -29.18 5.04 54.78
N GLY A 86 -28.30 4.45 53.96
CA GLY A 86 -27.76 3.11 54.12
C GLY A 86 -28.71 1.99 53.69
N ARG A 87 -29.88 2.30 53.12
CA ARG A 87 -30.86 1.34 52.60
C ARG A 87 -30.42 0.83 51.23
N THR A 88 -30.64 -0.45 51.01
CA THR A 88 -30.27 -1.15 49.79
C THR A 88 -31.50 -1.28 48.89
N GLN A 89 -31.45 -0.73 47.67
CA GLN A 89 -32.52 -0.84 46.69
C GLN A 89 -32.02 -1.54 45.42
N SER A 90 -32.61 -2.69 45.10
CA SER A 90 -32.38 -3.38 43.83
C SER A 90 -33.28 -2.81 42.74
N ARG A 91 -32.70 -2.31 41.66
CA ARG A 91 -33.43 -1.88 40.45
C ARG A 91 -32.95 -2.66 39.23
N ARG A 92 -33.86 -2.94 38.29
CA ARG A 92 -33.51 -3.54 37.00
C ARG A 92 -33.04 -2.43 36.07
N GLU A 93 -31.79 -2.49 35.64
CA GLU A 93 -31.18 -1.57 34.69
C GLU A 93 -31.00 -2.28 33.35
N THR A 94 -31.54 -1.70 32.28
CA THR A 94 -31.33 -2.17 30.91
C THR A 94 -30.23 -1.35 30.26
N TYR A 95 -29.23 -2.01 29.71
CA TYR A 95 -28.15 -1.38 28.94
C TYR A 95 -27.98 -2.07 27.59
N SER A 96 -27.45 -1.34 26.62
CA SER A 96 -27.10 -1.84 25.30
C SER A 96 -25.62 -2.21 25.27
N GLU A 97 -25.30 -3.38 24.74
CA GLU A 97 -23.92 -3.86 24.55
C GLU A 97 -23.72 -4.25 23.08
N THR A 98 -22.65 -3.76 22.47
CA THR A 98 -22.28 -4.13 21.09
C THR A 98 -21.43 -5.39 21.13
N VAL A 99 -22.01 -6.52 20.72
CA VAL A 99 -21.35 -7.82 20.66
C VAL A 99 -20.76 -8.01 19.27
N THR A 100 -19.52 -8.50 19.20
CA THR A 100 -18.89 -8.91 17.94
C THR A 100 -19.28 -10.35 17.64
N ASP A 101 -19.87 -10.58 16.47
CA ASP A 101 -20.33 -11.91 16.01
C ASP A 101 -19.20 -12.66 15.32
N PHE A 102 -18.55 -12.01 14.36
CA PHE A 102 -17.38 -12.51 13.64
C PHE A 102 -16.39 -11.37 13.42
N ASP A 103 -15.11 -11.71 13.40
CA ASP A 103 -14.01 -10.77 13.24
C ASP A 103 -12.82 -11.55 12.66
N PHE A 104 -12.58 -11.41 11.35
CA PHE A 104 -11.53 -12.17 10.68
C PHE A 104 -10.89 -11.38 9.55
N CYS A 105 -9.69 -11.78 9.15
CA CYS A 105 -8.98 -11.14 8.06
C CYS A 105 -8.47 -12.13 7.01
N ILE A 106 -8.22 -11.64 5.80
CA ILE A 106 -7.71 -12.41 4.65
C ILE A 106 -6.58 -11.60 3.99
N ASP A 107 -5.41 -12.22 3.80
CA ASP A 107 -4.26 -11.58 3.15
C ASP A 107 -4.29 -11.77 1.63
N ILE A 108 -4.57 -10.68 0.90
CA ILE A 108 -4.54 -10.58 -0.57
C ILE A 108 -3.12 -10.20 -1.01
N LYS A 109 -2.47 -11.09 -1.75
CA LYS A 109 -1.10 -10.92 -2.29
C LYS A 109 -1.14 -10.90 -3.81
N PRO A 110 -0.23 -10.16 -4.49
CA PRO A 110 0.03 -10.36 -5.91
C PRO A 110 0.27 -11.84 -6.23
N GLY A 111 -0.28 -12.32 -7.35
CA GLY A 111 -0.12 -13.71 -7.78
C GLY A 111 1.33 -14.04 -8.12
N GLN A 112 1.77 -15.26 -7.80
CA GLN A 112 3.14 -15.73 -8.05
C GLN A 112 3.50 -15.79 -9.55
N GLU A 113 2.51 -15.77 -10.45
CA GLU A 113 2.70 -15.64 -11.91
C GLU A 113 3.19 -14.25 -12.36
N LEU A 114 3.13 -13.23 -11.50
CA LEU A 114 3.60 -11.88 -11.79
C LEU A 114 5.05 -11.72 -11.36
N ASP A 115 5.87 -11.10 -12.21
CA ASP A 115 7.23 -10.72 -11.84
C ASP A 115 7.21 -9.90 -10.55
N PRO A 116 8.08 -10.22 -9.57
CA PRO A 116 8.09 -9.54 -8.27
C PRO A 116 8.62 -8.10 -8.35
N GLN A 117 9.04 -7.65 -9.54
CA GLN A 117 9.62 -6.33 -9.75
C GLN A 117 8.53 -5.24 -9.74
N PRO A 118 8.63 -4.23 -8.84
CA PRO A 118 7.71 -3.11 -8.84
C PRO A 118 7.86 -2.23 -10.06
N THR A 119 6.74 -1.77 -10.59
CA THR A 119 6.70 -0.67 -11.55
C THR A 119 7.02 0.64 -10.82
N HIS A 120 8.27 1.09 -10.93
CA HIS A 120 8.76 2.32 -10.31
C HIS A 120 8.19 3.57 -11.00
N TRP A 121 7.53 4.44 -10.24
CA TRP A 121 6.81 5.60 -10.75
C TRP A 121 7.20 6.90 -10.04
N SER A 122 6.96 8.04 -10.69
CA SER A 122 7.17 9.38 -10.14
C SER A 122 5.96 10.28 -10.35
N VAL A 123 5.65 11.11 -9.35
CA VAL A 123 4.54 12.09 -9.39
C VAL A 123 4.82 13.13 -10.47
N ALA A 124 3.85 13.41 -11.32
CA ALA A 124 4.06 14.33 -12.44
C ALA A 124 4.41 15.74 -11.94
N ASP A 125 5.23 16.48 -12.68
CA ASP A 125 5.72 17.79 -12.23
C ASP A 125 4.59 18.79 -11.98
N HIS A 126 3.51 18.71 -12.77
CA HIS A 126 2.30 19.50 -12.61
C HIS A 126 1.38 19.07 -11.45
N GLU A 127 1.62 17.90 -10.83
CA GLU A 127 0.83 17.36 -9.72
C GLU A 127 1.37 17.82 -8.34
N PRO A 128 0.50 18.17 -7.37
CA PRO A 128 0.92 18.73 -6.09
C PRO A 128 1.48 17.66 -5.13
N ALA A 129 2.81 17.61 -5.05
CA ALA A 129 3.61 16.69 -4.22
C ALA A 129 4.43 17.45 -3.17
N TYR A 130 4.95 16.79 -2.13
CA TYR A 130 5.99 17.41 -1.31
C TYR A 130 7.34 17.22 -2.02
N ARG A 131 7.97 18.32 -2.45
CA ARG A 131 9.20 18.32 -3.28
C ARG A 131 10.38 18.95 -2.55
N GLY A 132 10.41 18.76 -1.22
CA GLY A 132 11.44 19.24 -0.31
C GLY A 132 10.96 20.23 0.76
N LEU A 133 9.85 20.94 0.56
CA LEU A 133 9.24 21.76 1.61
C LEU A 133 8.20 21.00 2.46
N MET A 134 7.71 21.66 3.52
CA MET A 134 6.58 21.18 4.35
C MET A 134 5.21 21.62 3.80
N VAL A 135 5.17 22.01 2.54
CA VAL A 135 3.97 22.32 1.74
C VAL A 135 4.01 21.48 0.46
N ARG A 136 2.86 21.29 -0.18
CA ARG A 136 2.81 20.67 -1.50
C ARG A 136 3.17 21.71 -2.56
N GLU A 137 3.97 21.29 -3.52
CA GLU A 137 4.59 22.09 -4.55
C GLU A 137 4.29 21.47 -5.91
N VAL A 138 4.23 22.34 -6.91
CA VAL A 138 4.06 22.02 -8.33
C VAL A 138 5.26 22.61 -9.06
N GLU A 139 5.89 21.81 -9.90
CA GLU A 139 6.95 22.27 -10.79
C GLU A 139 6.34 22.86 -12.05
N MET A 140 6.73 24.09 -12.36
CA MET A 140 6.26 24.78 -13.55
C MET A 140 7.16 24.43 -14.74
N PRO A 141 6.59 24.15 -15.93
CA PRO A 141 7.39 23.91 -17.11
C PRO A 141 8.17 25.18 -17.52
N LEU A 142 9.29 24.99 -18.23
CA LEU A 142 10.23 26.04 -18.67
C LEU A 142 10.84 26.90 -17.53
N ALA A 143 11.67 26.30 -16.69
CA ALA A 143 12.60 26.97 -15.76
C ALA A 143 11.99 27.94 -14.72
N ALA A 144 10.65 28.09 -14.67
CA ALA A 144 9.94 28.94 -13.71
C ALA A 144 9.96 28.41 -12.26
N GLY A 145 10.56 27.24 -12.03
CA GLY A 145 10.85 26.69 -10.71
C GLY A 145 9.66 26.00 -10.02
N LYS A 146 9.84 25.75 -8.72
CA LYS A 146 8.83 25.15 -7.83
C LYS A 146 7.89 26.25 -7.30
N ARG A 147 6.58 26.08 -7.45
CA ARG A 147 5.54 26.93 -6.80
C ARG A 147 4.79 26.16 -5.73
N THR A 148 4.30 26.85 -4.70
CA THR A 148 3.36 26.23 -3.74
C THR A 148 2.02 25.95 -4.41
N ALA A 149 1.47 24.76 -4.19
CA ALA A 149 0.15 24.36 -4.68
C ALA A 149 -0.97 25.10 -3.92
N THR A 150 -2.01 25.52 -4.63
CA THR A 150 -3.19 26.16 -4.03
C THR A 150 -4.04 25.13 -3.26
N ARG A 151 -4.85 25.60 -2.30
CA ARG A 151 -5.76 24.73 -1.54
C ARG A 151 -6.78 24.01 -2.44
N LYS A 152 -7.16 24.63 -3.57
CA LYS A 152 -8.09 24.06 -4.54
C LYS A 152 -7.46 22.88 -5.28
N GLU A 153 -6.28 23.09 -5.88
CA GLU A 153 -5.51 22.03 -6.56
C GLU A 153 -5.21 20.85 -5.62
N ILE A 154 -4.83 21.12 -4.37
CA ILE A 154 -4.59 20.06 -3.37
C ILE A 154 -5.87 19.26 -3.06
N LYS A 155 -7.05 19.91 -3.02
CA LYS A 155 -8.33 19.23 -2.79
C LYS A 155 -8.74 18.38 -3.99
N GLU A 156 -8.61 18.93 -5.20
CA GLU A 156 -8.93 18.26 -6.46
C GLU A 156 -8.04 17.05 -6.69
N TYR A 157 -6.71 17.20 -6.55
CA TYR A 157 -5.77 16.08 -6.61
C TYR A 157 -6.06 14.99 -5.58
N LYS A 158 -6.42 15.36 -4.33
CA LYS A 158 -6.81 14.38 -3.30
C LYS A 158 -8.07 13.61 -3.67
N ALA A 159 -9.09 14.27 -4.23
CA ALA A 159 -10.31 13.62 -4.69
C ALA A 159 -10.03 12.68 -5.88
N PHE A 160 -9.25 13.14 -6.86
CA PHE A 160 -8.80 12.35 -8.00
C PHE A 160 -8.02 11.10 -7.58
N VAL A 161 -7.00 11.25 -6.71
CA VAL A 161 -6.21 10.11 -6.21
C VAL A 161 -7.08 9.13 -5.42
N ALA A 162 -8.09 9.59 -4.68
CA ALA A 162 -9.03 8.70 -3.99
C ALA A 162 -9.89 7.90 -4.98
N GLN A 163 -10.49 8.57 -5.98
CA GLN A 163 -11.32 7.94 -7.01
C GLN A 163 -10.51 6.96 -7.88
N ARG A 164 -9.37 7.40 -8.40
CA ARG A 164 -8.41 6.58 -9.18
C ARG A 164 -8.09 5.29 -8.45
N LYS A 165 -7.90 5.35 -7.15
CA LYS A 165 -7.51 4.21 -6.32
C LYS A 165 -8.68 3.32 -5.88
N ALA A 166 -9.90 3.84 -5.73
CA ALA A 166 -11.09 3.00 -5.53
C ALA A 166 -11.26 2.05 -6.72
N LEU A 167 -11.16 2.61 -7.93
CA LEU A 167 -11.16 1.91 -9.23
C LEU A 167 -9.89 1.06 -9.49
N GLY A 168 -8.97 0.94 -8.52
CA GLY A 168 -7.75 0.14 -8.67
C GLY A 168 -6.75 0.64 -9.71
N LEU A 169 -6.84 1.88 -10.18
CA LEU A 169 -6.01 2.35 -11.30
C LEU A 169 -4.57 2.70 -10.87
N PRO A 170 -3.57 2.48 -11.75
CA PRO A 170 -2.17 2.72 -11.41
C PRO A 170 -1.84 4.20 -11.15
N PRO A 171 -0.78 4.49 -10.37
CA PRO A 171 -0.52 5.83 -9.83
C PRO A 171 -0.03 6.85 -10.87
N TRP A 172 0.37 6.42 -12.07
CA TRP A 172 0.73 7.28 -13.19
C TRP A 172 -0.46 7.70 -14.07
N VAL A 173 -1.66 7.16 -13.87
CA VAL A 173 -2.87 7.62 -14.58
C VAL A 173 -3.20 9.04 -14.10
N ALA A 174 -3.21 10.00 -15.02
CA ALA A 174 -3.44 11.43 -14.74
C ALA A 174 -4.86 11.91 -15.07
N ASP A 175 -5.59 11.19 -15.92
CA ASP A 175 -7.02 11.39 -16.18
C ASP A 175 -7.71 10.01 -16.24
N LEU A 176 -8.92 9.92 -15.71
CA LEU A 176 -9.77 8.74 -15.79
C LEU A 176 -10.31 8.55 -17.22
N ASN A 177 -10.54 9.62 -17.98
CA ASN A 177 -11.12 9.53 -19.33
C ASN A 177 -10.25 8.68 -20.26
N THR A 178 -8.93 8.89 -20.23
CA THR A 178 -7.93 8.15 -21.04
C THR A 178 -7.98 6.64 -20.81
N VAL A 179 -8.26 6.20 -19.58
CA VAL A 179 -8.33 4.77 -19.23
C VAL A 179 -9.45 4.07 -19.99
N TRP A 180 -10.62 4.71 -20.09
CA TRP A 180 -11.80 4.12 -20.70
C TRP A 180 -11.73 4.08 -22.24
N THR A 181 -10.99 5.00 -22.86
CA THR A 181 -10.93 5.13 -24.32
C THR A 181 -9.83 4.31 -24.99
N GLU A 182 -8.63 4.26 -24.39
CA GLU A 182 -7.43 3.71 -25.04
C GLU A 182 -6.87 2.47 -24.34
N GLY A 183 -7.27 2.25 -23.08
CA GLY A 183 -6.60 1.31 -22.18
C GLY A 183 -5.24 1.84 -21.73
N VAL A 184 -4.81 1.48 -20.53
CA VAL A 184 -3.51 1.94 -20.01
C VAL A 184 -2.39 1.15 -20.69
N SER A 185 -1.71 1.77 -21.67
CA SER A 185 -0.37 1.33 -22.08
C SER A 185 0.58 1.54 -20.89
N GLU A 186 1.18 0.46 -20.41
CA GLU A 186 2.04 0.51 -19.22
C GLU A 186 3.46 1.01 -19.52
N GLN A 187 3.90 1.01 -20.79
CA GLN A 187 5.28 1.25 -21.15
C GLN A 187 5.64 2.75 -21.27
N ASP A 188 4.72 3.59 -21.77
CA ASP A 188 5.13 4.92 -22.28
C ASP A 188 5.33 6.02 -21.20
N HIS A 189 4.60 6.00 -20.08
CA HIS A 189 4.53 7.17 -19.18
C HIS A 189 4.48 6.85 -17.66
N VAL A 190 5.29 5.89 -17.19
CA VAL A 190 5.38 5.55 -15.76
C VAL A 190 6.13 6.63 -14.94
N LEU A 191 7.21 7.17 -15.51
CA LEU A 191 8.02 8.24 -14.91
C LEU A 191 7.56 9.59 -15.46
N LYS A 192 6.68 10.29 -14.72
CA LYS A 192 6.09 11.57 -15.15
C LYS A 192 6.79 12.83 -14.60
N SER A 193 7.76 12.65 -13.72
CA SER A 193 8.61 13.75 -13.26
C SER A 193 9.84 13.92 -14.17
N SER A 194 10.28 15.15 -14.37
CA SER A 194 11.56 15.49 -14.99
C SER A 194 12.78 14.96 -14.22
N MET A 195 12.61 14.60 -12.94
CA MET A 195 13.64 14.02 -12.10
C MET A 195 13.42 12.51 -11.87
N SER A 196 14.49 11.75 -12.06
CA SER A 196 14.57 10.32 -11.75
C SER A 196 14.58 10.05 -10.24
N LEU A 197 14.27 8.81 -9.83
CA LEU A 197 14.34 8.37 -8.44
C LEU A 197 15.71 8.63 -7.79
N ARG A 198 16.80 8.46 -8.56
CA ARG A 198 18.17 8.74 -8.11
C ARG A 198 18.38 10.23 -7.84
N GLN A 199 17.99 11.09 -8.78
CA GLN A 199 18.11 12.56 -8.59
C GLN A 199 17.27 13.07 -7.41
N TRP A 200 16.10 12.47 -7.16
CA TRP A 200 15.31 12.76 -5.95
C TRP A 200 16.01 12.34 -4.65
N ALA A 201 16.71 11.20 -4.66
CA ALA A 201 17.54 10.76 -3.54
C ALA A 201 18.76 11.70 -3.33
N ASP A 202 19.41 12.13 -4.40
CA ASP A 202 20.51 13.10 -4.33
C ASP A 202 20.04 14.48 -3.81
N GLU A 203 18.89 15.01 -4.26
CA GLU A 203 18.30 16.26 -3.72
C GLU A 203 17.96 16.13 -2.23
N TYR A 204 17.41 14.98 -1.82
CA TYR A 204 17.14 14.70 -0.41
C TYR A 204 18.42 14.70 0.42
N CYS A 205 19.48 14.03 -0.03
CA CYS A 205 20.77 13.96 0.65
C CYS A 205 21.44 15.33 0.74
N ALA A 206 21.46 16.11 -0.35
CA ALA A 206 21.98 17.47 -0.40
C ALA A 206 21.22 18.47 0.50
N SER A 207 19.97 18.18 0.87
CA SER A 207 19.15 19.08 1.69
C SER A 207 19.72 19.28 3.12
N PRO A 208 20.01 20.53 3.56
CA PRO A 208 20.64 20.83 4.86
C PRO A 208 19.63 20.89 6.03
N LYS A 209 18.53 20.14 5.93
CA LYS A 209 17.37 20.20 6.84
C LYS A 209 17.45 19.14 7.93
N TYR A 210 17.24 19.55 9.19
CA TYR A 210 17.38 18.67 10.35
C TYR A 210 16.24 17.65 10.51
N LEU A 211 15.05 17.99 10.04
CA LEU A 211 13.84 17.15 10.08
C LEU A 211 13.33 16.89 8.65
N LYS A 212 14.26 16.54 7.75
CA LYS A 212 13.93 15.97 6.44
C LYS A 212 13.32 14.58 6.59
N GLU A 213 12.44 14.21 5.67
CA GLU A 213 11.79 12.91 5.62
C GLU A 213 11.57 12.52 4.15
N PHE A 214 12.25 11.47 3.69
CA PHE A 214 11.94 10.85 2.41
C PHE A 214 10.88 9.79 2.63
N VAL A 215 9.75 9.91 1.95
CA VAL A 215 8.69 8.90 1.97
C VAL A 215 8.65 8.29 0.59
N TYR A 216 9.06 7.03 0.50
CA TYR A 216 8.93 6.27 -0.72
C TYR A 216 7.54 5.64 -0.76
N ASP A 217 6.65 6.35 -1.45
CA ASP A 217 5.22 6.07 -1.58
C ASP A 217 5.02 4.96 -2.62
N GLN A 218 5.30 3.74 -2.22
CA GLN A 218 4.43 2.68 -2.68
C GLN A 218 3.00 3.13 -2.18
N VAL A 219 1.91 3.29 -2.99
CA VAL A 219 0.63 4.03 -2.64
C VAL A 219 -0.78 3.43 -2.96
N SER A 220 -1.49 2.87 -1.97
CA SER A 220 -2.95 2.71 -1.85
C SER A 220 -3.41 3.07 -0.42
N SER A 221 -4.60 2.67 0.11
CA SER A 221 -5.13 3.04 1.45
C SER A 221 -6.45 2.36 1.84
N ARG A 222 -6.75 2.44 3.14
CA ARG A 222 -8.03 2.20 3.83
C ARG A 222 -9.19 3.08 3.34
N LEU A 223 -10.36 2.48 3.07
CA LEU A 223 -11.66 3.16 3.19
C LEU A 223 -11.98 3.28 4.69
N GLN A 224 -12.30 4.47 5.18
CA GLN A 224 -13.07 4.58 6.42
C GLN A 224 -13.92 5.85 6.35
N LEU A 225 -15.23 5.66 6.50
CA LEU A 225 -16.21 6.74 6.43
C LEU A 225 -16.10 7.68 7.64
N VAL A 226 -16.06 8.98 7.34
CA VAL A 226 -16.39 10.10 8.26
C VAL A 226 -15.57 10.17 9.56
N THR A 227 -14.34 10.71 9.46
CA THR A 227 -14.05 12.01 10.09
C THR A 227 -12.82 12.67 9.47
N THR A 228 -12.79 14.00 9.47
CA THR A 228 -11.72 14.80 8.87
C THR A 228 -10.36 14.59 9.54
N GLU A 229 -9.29 14.66 8.72
CA GLU A 229 -7.86 14.68 9.08
C GLU A 229 -7.15 13.33 9.37
N CYS A 230 -6.68 12.64 8.31
CA CYS A 230 -5.23 12.50 8.02
C CYS A 230 -4.97 11.70 6.73
N LEU A 231 -4.92 12.37 5.57
CA LEU A 231 -4.60 11.73 4.29
C LEU A 231 -3.08 11.63 4.07
N THR A 232 -2.51 10.41 4.17
CA THR A 232 -1.14 10.08 3.71
C THR A 232 -1.12 8.71 3.01
N GLN A 233 -0.31 8.54 1.96
CA GLN A 233 -0.52 7.63 0.81
C GLN A 233 0.31 6.27 0.94
N GLN A 234 -0.23 5.02 0.76
CA GLN A 234 0.31 3.69 1.30
C GLN A 234 0.17 2.31 0.49
N LYS A 235 1.24 1.71 -0.09
CA LYS A 235 1.42 0.56 -1.05
C LYS A 235 0.40 0.38 -2.20
N VAL A 236 0.79 0.61 -3.48
CA VAL A 236 -0.12 0.42 -4.64
C VAL A 236 -0.15 -1.06 -4.99
N LEU A 237 -1.18 -1.72 -4.50
CA LEU A 237 -1.79 -2.81 -5.23
C LEU A 237 -2.78 -2.16 -6.20
N TYR A 238 -2.59 -2.39 -7.50
CA TYR A 238 -3.44 -1.88 -8.57
C TYR A 238 -3.96 -3.01 -9.47
N GLY A 239 -4.95 -2.72 -10.29
CA GLY A 239 -5.59 -3.65 -11.21
C GLY A 239 -6.92 -4.23 -10.71
N TRP A 240 -7.20 -4.22 -9.41
CA TRP A 240 -8.50 -4.65 -8.86
C TRP A 240 -9.34 -3.45 -8.46
N ASP A 241 -10.60 -3.40 -8.90
CA ASP A 241 -11.58 -2.48 -8.33
C ASP A 241 -11.89 -2.94 -6.90
N MET A 242 -11.38 -2.18 -5.93
CA MET A 242 -11.49 -2.55 -4.52
C MET A 242 -12.90 -2.22 -4.00
N GLN A 243 -13.61 -1.29 -4.63
CA GLN A 243 -14.97 -0.94 -4.27
C GLN A 243 -15.96 -1.99 -4.78
N GLU A 244 -15.84 -2.46 -6.02
CA GLU A 244 -16.64 -3.57 -6.54
C GLU A 244 -16.41 -4.85 -5.69
N LEU A 245 -15.16 -5.09 -5.25
CA LEU A 245 -14.85 -6.19 -4.36
C LEU A 245 -15.46 -6.02 -2.96
N GLU A 246 -15.42 -4.81 -2.38
CA GLU A 246 -16.09 -4.47 -1.12
C GLU A 246 -17.60 -4.72 -1.19
N ASP A 247 -18.25 -4.23 -2.25
CA ASP A 247 -19.68 -4.39 -2.50
C ASP A 247 -20.06 -5.87 -2.70
N ALA A 248 -19.24 -6.65 -3.43
CA ALA A 248 -19.45 -8.09 -3.63
C ALA A 248 -19.31 -8.89 -2.31
N ILE A 249 -18.30 -8.58 -1.49
CA ILE A 249 -18.13 -9.19 -0.16
C ILE A 249 -19.30 -8.81 0.74
N CYS A 250 -19.69 -7.54 0.77
CA CYS A 250 -20.83 -7.08 1.54
C CYS A 250 -22.14 -7.75 1.10
N ALA A 251 -22.36 -7.95 -0.20
CA ALA A 251 -23.52 -8.63 -0.74
C ALA A 251 -23.54 -10.12 -0.34
N ASN A 252 -22.42 -10.84 -0.44
CA ASN A 252 -22.33 -12.23 0.01
C ASN A 252 -22.58 -12.36 1.52
N ILE A 253 -21.97 -11.51 2.36
CA ILE A 253 -22.22 -11.53 3.81
C ILE A 253 -23.71 -11.27 4.12
N LYS A 254 -24.36 -10.33 3.42
CA LYS A 254 -25.81 -10.07 3.53
C LYS A 254 -26.71 -11.18 2.96
N SER A 255 -26.17 -12.10 2.17
CA SER A 255 -26.91 -13.29 1.69
C SER A 255 -26.96 -14.41 2.73
N THR A 256 -26.04 -14.40 3.70
CA THR A 256 -26.11 -15.26 4.90
C THR A 256 -27.24 -14.76 5.82
N PRO A 257 -27.74 -15.56 6.79
CA PRO A 257 -28.79 -15.12 7.74
C PRO A 257 -28.32 -14.07 8.78
N TYR A 258 -27.29 -13.28 8.46
CA TYR A 258 -26.71 -12.25 9.31
C TYR A 258 -27.45 -10.92 9.18
N ASN A 259 -27.92 -10.38 10.32
CA ASN A 259 -28.73 -9.15 10.37
C ASN A 259 -28.08 -8.00 11.17
N GLY A 260 -26.78 -8.11 11.48
CA GLY A 260 -26.04 -7.10 12.25
C GLY A 260 -25.42 -5.99 11.40
N SER A 261 -24.70 -5.09 12.07
CA SER A 261 -23.86 -4.07 11.46
C SER A 261 -22.58 -4.70 10.92
N LEU A 262 -22.27 -4.42 9.65
CA LEU A 262 -21.11 -4.94 8.93
C LEU A 262 -20.09 -3.82 8.68
N GLU A 263 -18.83 -4.08 9.02
CA GLU A 263 -17.65 -3.28 8.69
C GLU A 263 -16.71 -4.15 7.83
N VAL A 264 -16.33 -3.66 6.65
CA VAL A 264 -15.39 -4.33 5.72
C VAL A 264 -14.28 -3.34 5.37
N ASP A 265 -13.08 -3.58 5.88
CA ASP A 265 -11.94 -2.66 5.83
C ASP A 265 -10.80 -3.29 5.01
N PHE A 266 -10.28 -2.59 4.00
CA PHE A 266 -9.05 -2.98 3.30
C PHE A 266 -7.83 -2.26 3.87
N THR A 267 -6.93 -2.99 4.53
CA THR A 267 -5.72 -2.43 5.16
C THR A 267 -4.45 -2.83 4.39
N MET A 268 -3.56 -1.88 4.07
CA MET A 268 -2.33 -2.18 3.31
C MET A 268 -1.15 -2.41 4.25
N HIS A 269 -0.45 -3.53 4.06
CA HIS A 269 0.71 -3.92 4.83
C HIS A 269 2.03 -3.72 4.07
N ARG A 270 3.11 -3.60 4.85
CA ARG A 270 4.48 -3.23 4.46
C ARG A 270 4.58 -1.86 3.82
N SER A 271 3.56 -1.01 3.99
CA SER A 271 3.04 -0.08 2.99
C SER A 271 3.88 1.14 2.59
N LYS A 272 4.90 1.47 3.38
CA LYS A 272 5.79 2.62 3.14
C LYS A 272 7.23 2.32 3.53
N ILE A 273 8.14 3.10 2.98
CA ILE A 273 9.51 3.23 3.48
C ILE A 273 9.71 4.70 3.87
N TYR A 274 10.02 4.95 5.14
CA TYR A 274 10.36 6.27 5.66
C TYR A 274 11.86 6.34 5.95
N ILE A 275 12.55 7.28 5.31
CA ILE A 275 13.95 7.61 5.63
C ILE A 275 13.94 8.93 6.39
N ARG A 276 14.60 8.94 7.54
CA ARG A 276 14.72 10.11 8.42
C ARG A 276 16.18 10.27 8.84
N PRO A 277 16.68 11.49 9.11
CA PRO A 277 18.06 11.71 9.53
C PRO A 277 18.31 11.16 10.93
N ASP A 278 19.57 10.81 11.19
CA ASP A 278 20.02 10.30 12.49
C ASP A 278 20.19 11.40 13.56
N ASN A 279 19.10 12.10 13.84
CA ASN A 279 19.04 13.12 14.88
C ASN A 279 18.27 12.57 16.08
N LYS A 280 18.74 12.88 17.30
CA LYS A 280 18.02 12.54 18.55
C LYS A 280 16.55 12.97 18.51
N LEU A 281 16.26 14.14 17.93
CA LEU A 281 14.90 14.67 17.73
C LEU A 281 14.10 13.79 16.76
N SER A 282 14.69 13.37 15.64
CA SER A 282 14.06 12.46 14.67
C SER A 282 13.74 11.09 15.29
N ARG A 283 14.70 10.48 16.03
CA ARG A 283 14.47 9.23 16.76
C ARG A 283 13.37 9.38 17.83
N MET A 284 13.36 10.50 18.57
CA MET A 284 12.33 10.83 19.55
C MET A 284 10.93 10.95 18.91
N LEU A 285 10.81 11.59 17.75
CA LEU A 285 9.54 11.73 17.02
C LEU A 285 9.02 10.43 16.40
N SER A 286 9.91 9.48 16.09
CA SER A 286 9.53 8.15 15.60
C SER A 286 8.89 7.27 16.70
N ASN A 287 9.23 7.48 17.97
CA ASN A 287 8.61 6.78 19.09
C ASN A 287 7.25 7.41 19.45
N LYS A 288 6.16 6.64 19.30
CA LYS A 288 4.78 7.08 19.58
C LYS A 288 4.60 7.61 21.02
N TRP A 289 5.25 6.99 22.00
CA TRP A 289 5.13 7.37 23.42
C TRP A 289 5.88 8.67 23.73
N LEU A 290 7.11 8.83 23.21
CA LEU A 290 7.86 10.09 23.34
C LEU A 290 7.18 11.24 22.59
N LYS A 291 6.57 10.97 21.43
CA LYS A 291 5.73 11.94 20.72
C LYS A 291 4.53 12.37 21.58
N PHE A 292 3.82 11.44 22.21
CA PHE A 292 2.72 11.75 23.14
C PHE A 292 3.18 12.57 24.35
N LEU A 293 4.31 12.19 24.98
CA LEU A 293 4.91 12.96 26.07
C LEU A 293 5.29 14.39 25.62
N SER A 294 5.82 14.56 24.40
CA SER A 294 6.16 15.89 23.87
C SER A 294 4.94 16.79 23.63
N ILE A 295 3.74 16.21 23.46
CA ILE A 295 2.48 16.96 23.38
C ILE A 295 2.05 17.41 24.78
N ILE A 296 2.09 16.50 25.78
CA ILE A 296 1.78 16.83 27.18
C ILE A 296 2.70 17.92 27.72
N LEU A 297 4.00 17.85 27.43
CA LEU A 297 5.00 18.84 27.85
C LEU A 297 4.96 20.14 27.03
N LEU A 298 4.01 20.32 26.10
CA LEU A 298 3.88 21.47 25.20
C LEU A 298 5.14 21.79 24.37
N VAL A 299 6.03 20.82 24.18
CA VAL A 299 7.23 20.95 23.33
C VAL A 299 6.87 20.75 21.85
N PHE A 300 5.88 19.91 21.57
CA PHE A 300 5.46 19.56 20.21
C PHE A 300 5.05 20.77 19.33
N PRO A 301 4.31 21.79 19.82
CA PRO A 301 4.02 23.00 19.05
C PRO A 301 5.28 23.74 18.56
N PHE A 302 6.34 23.82 19.38
CA PHE A 302 7.61 24.45 18.98
C PHE A 302 8.36 23.62 17.92
N ILE A 303 8.37 22.30 18.07
CA ILE A 303 8.93 21.38 17.05
C ILE A 303 8.16 21.52 15.73
N TRP A 304 6.82 21.62 15.79
CA TRP A 304 5.98 21.84 14.62
C TRP A 304 6.26 23.20 13.96
N LEU A 305 6.37 24.27 14.76
CA LEU A 305 6.69 25.62 14.27
C LEU A 305 8.06 25.65 13.58
N PHE A 306 9.08 25.04 14.20
CA PHE A 306 10.40 24.87 13.61
C PHE A 306 10.35 24.06 12.31
N LYS A 307 9.63 22.91 12.31
CA LYS A 307 9.46 22.08 11.11
C LYS A 307 8.78 22.86 9.97
N ARG A 308 7.82 23.73 10.29
CA ARG A 308 6.97 24.45 9.33
C ARG A 308 7.59 25.74 8.78
N PHE A 309 8.25 26.54 9.62
CA PHE A 309 8.66 27.91 9.29
C PHE A 309 10.17 28.12 9.18
N HIS A 310 11.01 27.26 9.76
CA HIS A 310 12.46 27.41 9.68
C HIS A 310 13.02 26.82 8.38
N SER A 311 13.88 27.55 7.66
CA SER A 311 14.46 27.13 6.37
C SER A 311 15.22 25.79 6.47
N ARG A 312 15.98 25.59 7.55
CA ARG A 312 16.68 24.33 7.88
C ARG A 312 15.84 23.35 8.71
N GLY A 313 14.56 23.65 8.96
CA GLY A 313 13.68 22.89 9.84
C GLY A 313 13.21 21.59 9.19
N GLY A 314 12.01 21.63 8.62
CA GLY A 314 11.38 20.46 8.00
C GLY A 314 11.48 20.43 6.49
N GLY A 315 11.60 19.23 5.95
CA GLY A 315 11.40 18.95 4.53
C GLY A 315 10.74 17.60 4.35
N ARG A 316 9.98 17.44 3.27
CA ARG A 316 9.33 16.17 2.97
C ARG A 316 9.40 15.91 1.46
N TRP A 317 9.63 14.65 1.12
CA TRP A 317 9.64 14.16 -0.25
C TRP A 317 8.58 13.05 -0.34
N GLU A 318 7.50 13.30 -1.08
CA GLU A 318 6.44 12.35 -1.46
C GLU A 318 6.32 12.41 -3.00
N VAL A 319 7.38 11.99 -3.70
CA VAL A 319 7.58 12.25 -5.15
C VAL A 319 7.65 11.00 -6.02
N CYS A 320 7.82 9.82 -5.42
CA CYS A 320 8.16 8.59 -6.13
C CYS A 320 7.77 7.35 -5.33
N GLY A 321 7.69 6.22 -6.03
CA GLY A 321 7.23 4.98 -5.43
C GLY A 321 7.40 3.74 -6.29
N GLY A 322 6.89 2.63 -5.78
CA GLY A 322 6.76 1.35 -6.47
C GLY A 322 5.30 0.90 -6.46
N ALA A 323 4.79 0.52 -7.63
CA ALA A 323 3.46 -0.05 -7.80
C ALA A 323 3.57 -1.54 -8.14
N TYR A 324 2.61 -2.33 -7.68
CA TYR A 324 2.59 -3.78 -7.87
C TYR A 324 1.20 -4.15 -8.43
N PRO A 325 1.14 -4.76 -9.62
CA PRO A 325 -0.13 -5.24 -10.15
C PRO A 325 -0.65 -6.41 -9.29
N LEU A 326 -1.97 -6.45 -9.08
CA LEU A 326 -2.70 -7.67 -8.73
C LEU A 326 -3.14 -8.42 -10.01
N LYS A 327 -3.39 -7.66 -11.09
CA LYS A 327 -3.63 -8.16 -12.44
C LYS A 327 -2.98 -7.23 -13.48
N ARG A 328 -2.41 -7.79 -14.54
CA ARG A 328 -1.65 -7.08 -15.59
C ARG A 328 -1.96 -7.63 -16.98
N TRP A 329 -2.12 -6.78 -17.99
CA TRP A 329 -2.32 -7.20 -19.38
C TRP A 329 -1.04 -7.03 -20.19
N VAL A 330 -0.35 -8.13 -20.50
CA VAL A 330 0.91 -8.12 -21.27
C VAL A 330 0.61 -8.46 -22.74
N PRO A 331 1.16 -7.73 -23.74
CA PRO A 331 1.11 -8.13 -25.14
C PRO A 331 1.63 -9.56 -25.34
N LEU A 332 1.04 -10.31 -26.27
CA LEU A 332 1.53 -11.66 -26.59
C LEU A 332 2.82 -11.66 -27.43
N ASP A 333 3.13 -10.54 -28.07
CA ASP A 333 4.29 -10.41 -28.97
C ASP A 333 5.65 -10.44 -28.23
N ASP A 334 5.65 -10.14 -26.92
CA ASP A 334 6.84 -10.19 -26.04
C ASP A 334 7.14 -11.60 -25.50
N VAL A 335 6.32 -12.62 -25.81
CA VAL A 335 6.60 -14.00 -25.42
C VAL A 335 7.47 -14.64 -26.50
N GLU A 336 8.75 -14.30 -26.46
CA GLU A 336 9.76 -14.76 -27.42
C GLU A 336 9.78 -16.29 -27.60
N GLU A 337 10.22 -16.65 -28.79
CA GLU A 337 10.32 -17.95 -29.46
C GLU A 337 11.20 -19.01 -28.75
N ASP A 338 11.41 -18.90 -27.44
CA ASP A 338 12.32 -19.73 -26.62
C ASP A 338 11.76 -21.15 -26.32
N SER A 339 10.79 -21.60 -27.12
CA SER A 339 10.37 -22.99 -27.18
C SER A 339 10.42 -23.50 -28.62
N ASP A 340 11.42 -24.35 -28.92
CA ASP A 340 11.54 -25.19 -30.13
C ASP A 340 10.36 -26.18 -30.34
N ALA A 341 9.28 -26.04 -29.57
CA ALA A 341 8.02 -26.71 -29.81
C ALA A 341 7.35 -26.11 -31.05
N ALA A 342 7.61 -26.75 -32.20
CA ALA A 342 7.01 -26.40 -33.48
C ALA A 342 5.51 -26.05 -33.35
N PRO A 343 5.03 -24.97 -33.99
CA PRO A 343 3.67 -24.48 -33.80
C PRO A 343 2.67 -25.59 -34.12
N PRO A 344 1.70 -25.88 -33.23
CA PRO A 344 0.66 -26.85 -33.54
C PRO A 344 -0.13 -26.34 -34.74
N THR A 345 0.04 -27.01 -35.89
CA THR A 345 -0.63 -26.69 -37.14
C THR A 345 -2.13 -26.72 -36.90
N TYR A 346 -2.78 -25.56 -36.90
CA TYR A 346 -4.22 -25.46 -36.67
C TYR A 346 -4.96 -25.85 -37.95
N ASP A 347 -5.07 -27.16 -38.18
CA ASP A 347 -5.91 -27.69 -39.26
C ASP A 347 -7.37 -27.30 -39.03
N ALA A 348 -7.80 -26.23 -39.71
CA ALA A 348 -9.12 -25.61 -39.59
C ALA A 348 -10.28 -26.46 -40.16
N LYS A 349 -10.12 -27.79 -40.19
CA LYS A 349 -11.05 -28.77 -40.78
C LYS A 349 -11.12 -30.06 -39.94
N SER A 350 -11.54 -29.96 -38.69
CA SER A 350 -11.89 -31.15 -37.88
C SER A 350 -12.95 -30.84 -36.83
N ALA A 351 -14.17 -31.29 -37.10
CA ALA A 351 -15.25 -31.46 -36.14
C ALA A 351 -16.12 -32.65 -36.59
N PRO A 352 -16.87 -33.34 -35.71
CA PRO A 352 -16.82 -33.33 -34.24
C PRO A 352 -16.63 -34.74 -33.63
N SER A 353 -16.33 -34.81 -32.34
CA SER A 353 -16.54 -36.01 -31.53
C SER A 353 -16.87 -35.59 -30.10
N ALA A 354 -18.06 -35.97 -29.61
CA ALA A 354 -18.56 -35.55 -28.30
C ALA A 354 -18.05 -36.50 -27.20
N GLY A 355 -17.14 -36.01 -26.36
CA GLY A 355 -16.75 -36.64 -25.10
C GLY A 355 -17.08 -35.74 -23.91
N PRO A 356 -17.67 -36.26 -22.81
CA PRO A 356 -18.02 -35.47 -21.64
C PRO A 356 -16.75 -35.03 -20.90
N SER A 357 -16.24 -33.85 -21.26
CA SER A 357 -14.97 -33.33 -20.77
C SER A 357 -15.17 -32.63 -19.42
N THR A 358 -14.44 -33.10 -18.42
CA THR A 358 -14.30 -32.47 -17.10
C THR A 358 -13.86 -31.01 -17.20
N MET A 359 -14.26 -30.19 -16.22
CA MET A 359 -14.18 -28.72 -16.23
C MET A 359 -12.83 -28.14 -16.71
N ARG A 360 -12.79 -27.67 -17.96
CA ARG A 360 -11.63 -26.97 -18.54
C ARG A 360 -11.79 -25.46 -18.39
N ALA A 361 -11.54 -24.95 -17.18
CA ALA A 361 -11.63 -23.52 -16.84
C ALA A 361 -10.46 -22.71 -17.44
N SER A 362 -10.40 -22.62 -18.79
CA SER A 362 -9.18 -22.22 -19.52
C SER A 362 -9.38 -21.21 -20.65
N SER A 363 -10.51 -20.47 -20.70
CA SER A 363 -10.95 -19.78 -21.93
C SER A 363 -11.17 -18.26 -21.85
N SER A 364 -10.58 -17.52 -20.91
CA SER A 364 -10.71 -16.04 -20.86
C SER A 364 -9.49 -15.24 -20.39
N LYS A 365 -8.29 -15.84 -20.33
CA LYS A 365 -7.02 -15.12 -20.05
C LYS A 365 -6.51 -14.26 -21.24
N LEU A 366 -7.13 -14.34 -22.43
CA LEU A 366 -6.74 -13.52 -23.60
C LEU A 366 -7.84 -12.51 -23.95
N ILE A 367 -7.44 -11.31 -24.37
CA ILE A 367 -8.32 -10.27 -24.92
C ILE A 367 -7.72 -9.68 -26.20
N GLN A 368 -8.53 -9.49 -27.23
CA GLN A 368 -8.10 -8.74 -28.42
C GLN A 368 -8.24 -7.25 -28.14
N THR A 369 -7.14 -6.50 -28.13
CA THR A 369 -7.15 -5.04 -28.05
C THR A 369 -6.84 -4.42 -29.41
N SER A 370 -7.04 -3.11 -29.54
CA SER A 370 -6.63 -2.34 -30.73
C SER A 370 -5.13 -2.45 -31.02
N THR A 371 -4.31 -2.66 -29.99
CA THR A 371 -2.85 -2.85 -30.10
C THR A 371 -2.46 -4.33 -30.16
N GLY A 372 -3.37 -5.23 -30.57
CA GLY A 372 -3.11 -6.67 -30.65
C GLY A 372 -3.63 -7.50 -29.46
N PRO A 373 -3.40 -8.83 -29.48
CA PRO A 373 -3.86 -9.73 -28.42
C PRO A 373 -3.03 -9.59 -27.14
N LYS A 374 -3.69 -9.44 -25.99
CA LYS A 374 -3.04 -9.34 -24.67
C LYS A 374 -3.43 -10.50 -23.77
N LYS A 375 -2.46 -11.00 -23.00
CA LYS A 375 -2.63 -12.04 -21.98
C LYS A 375 -2.72 -11.40 -20.60
N LEU A 376 -3.70 -11.85 -19.80
CA LEU A 376 -3.82 -11.50 -18.40
C LEU A 376 -2.86 -12.33 -17.56
N LEU A 377 -1.95 -11.65 -16.87
CA LEU A 377 -1.15 -12.18 -15.77
C LEU A 377 -1.81 -11.80 -14.43
N GLY A 378 -1.72 -12.70 -13.45
CA GLY A 378 -2.40 -12.55 -12.16
C GLY A 378 -3.85 -13.04 -12.16
N LEU A 379 -4.58 -12.73 -11.08
CA LEU A 379 -5.97 -13.11 -10.86
C LEU A 379 -6.90 -11.91 -11.07
N ARG A 380 -8.13 -12.13 -11.54
CA ARG A 380 -9.17 -11.10 -11.50
C ARG A 380 -9.79 -11.04 -10.10
N GLU A 381 -10.17 -9.85 -9.65
CA GLU A 381 -10.97 -9.63 -8.44
C GLU A 381 -12.16 -10.60 -8.33
N GLY A 382 -12.94 -10.79 -9.40
CA GLY A 382 -14.09 -11.72 -9.40
C GLY A 382 -13.71 -13.19 -9.37
N ASP A 383 -12.56 -13.60 -9.93
CA ASP A 383 -12.10 -14.99 -9.87
C ASP A 383 -11.51 -15.32 -8.49
N TRP A 384 -10.79 -14.37 -7.88
CA TRP A 384 -10.37 -14.45 -6.48
C TRP A 384 -11.57 -14.48 -5.54
N PHE A 385 -12.53 -13.57 -5.72
CA PHE A 385 -13.73 -13.52 -4.88
C PHE A 385 -14.49 -14.85 -4.89
N ARG A 386 -14.65 -15.48 -6.06
CA ARG A 386 -15.28 -16.81 -6.20
C ARG A 386 -14.56 -17.92 -5.45
N SER A 387 -13.22 -17.90 -5.36
CA SER A 387 -12.51 -18.92 -4.57
C SER A 387 -12.68 -18.71 -3.05
N TRP A 388 -12.86 -17.45 -2.63
CA TRP A 388 -13.06 -17.07 -1.23
C TRP A 388 -14.54 -17.00 -0.77
N GLU A 389 -15.50 -16.95 -1.68
CA GLU A 389 -16.93 -16.73 -1.41
C GLU A 389 -17.46 -17.68 -0.32
N HIS A 390 -17.31 -18.99 -0.52
CA HIS A 390 -17.73 -20.01 0.44
C HIS A 390 -16.96 -19.95 1.77
N VAL A 391 -15.67 -19.57 1.76
CA VAL A 391 -14.85 -19.42 2.98
C VAL A 391 -15.37 -18.26 3.82
N ILE A 392 -15.66 -17.11 3.20
CA ILE A 392 -16.24 -15.92 3.82
C ILE A 392 -17.60 -16.27 4.44
N SER A 393 -18.51 -16.87 3.68
CA SER A 393 -19.86 -17.21 4.17
C SER A 393 -19.80 -18.22 5.32
N ARG A 394 -18.89 -19.21 5.27
CA ARG A 394 -18.70 -20.18 6.37
C ARG A 394 -18.07 -19.54 7.61
N ALA A 395 -17.16 -18.58 7.47
CA ALA A 395 -16.61 -17.82 8.59
C ALA A 395 -17.66 -16.96 9.29
N VAL A 396 -18.56 -16.32 8.52
CA VAL A 396 -19.71 -15.56 9.06
C VAL A 396 -20.71 -16.45 9.78
N VAL A 397 -21.19 -17.52 9.13
CA VAL A 397 -22.16 -18.46 9.73
C VAL A 397 -21.58 -19.16 10.95
N GLY A 398 -20.29 -19.51 10.92
CA GLY A 398 -19.55 -20.09 12.04
C GLY A 398 -19.14 -19.11 13.14
N ARG A 399 -19.51 -17.81 13.04
CA ARG A 399 -19.14 -16.75 14.01
C ARG A 399 -17.63 -16.72 14.32
N TYR A 400 -16.82 -16.86 13.28
CA TYR A 400 -15.37 -17.02 13.42
C TYR A 400 -14.71 -15.71 13.86
N GLN A 401 -13.85 -15.80 14.89
CA GLN A 401 -13.11 -14.67 15.45
C GLN A 401 -11.63 -15.04 15.55
N SER A 402 -10.78 -14.32 14.81
CA SER A 402 -9.33 -14.51 14.81
C SER A 402 -8.59 -13.29 14.29
N THR A 403 -7.47 -12.97 14.95
CA THR A 403 -6.51 -11.96 14.48
C THR A 403 -5.52 -12.51 13.44
N GLU A 404 -5.46 -13.83 13.28
CA GLU A 404 -4.64 -14.48 12.25
C GLU A 404 -5.39 -14.51 10.90
N PRO A 405 -4.71 -14.22 9.77
CA PRO A 405 -5.34 -14.24 8.46
C PRO A 405 -5.76 -15.66 8.06
N LEU A 406 -7.00 -15.78 7.58
CA LEU A 406 -7.51 -17.02 7.01
C LEU A 406 -6.64 -17.46 5.82
N LEU A 407 -6.49 -18.78 5.69
CA LEU A 407 -5.74 -19.44 4.62
C LEU A 407 -6.70 -20.33 3.83
N GLU A 408 -6.72 -20.15 2.51
CA GLU A 408 -7.68 -20.77 1.56
C GLU A 408 -7.85 -22.28 1.78
N ASN A 409 -6.73 -23.01 1.92
CA ASN A 409 -6.71 -24.47 2.10
C ASN A 409 -6.85 -24.95 3.55
N ARG A 410 -6.96 -24.07 4.55
CA ARG A 410 -6.75 -24.44 5.97
C ARG A 410 -7.95 -24.30 6.89
N VAL A 411 -9.13 -23.98 6.35
CA VAL A 411 -10.36 -23.82 7.14
C VAL A 411 -11.05 -25.15 7.47
N GLN A 412 -10.28 -26.03 8.12
CA GLN A 412 -10.82 -26.99 9.07
C GLN A 412 -11.27 -26.20 10.31
N PHE A 413 -12.45 -25.58 10.22
CA PHE A 413 -13.10 -25.06 11.42
C PHE A 413 -13.27 -26.23 12.40
N PRO A 414 -12.83 -26.11 13.66
CA PRO A 414 -13.28 -27.02 14.70
C PRO A 414 -14.80 -26.89 14.75
N MET A 415 -15.49 -27.92 14.30
CA MET A 415 -16.93 -28.05 14.45
C MET A 415 -17.21 -27.96 15.95
N LEU A 416 -18.01 -26.98 16.39
CA LEU A 416 -18.25 -26.79 17.82
C LEU A 416 -18.87 -28.05 18.41
N ASP A 417 -18.09 -28.77 19.22
CA ASP A 417 -18.59 -29.82 20.10
C ASP A 417 -19.62 -29.18 21.04
N GLY A 418 -20.89 -29.53 20.83
CA GLY A 418 -22.02 -28.93 21.57
C GLY A 418 -23.38 -28.89 20.87
N TYR A 419 -23.49 -29.36 19.61
CA TYR A 419 -24.79 -29.45 18.90
C TYR A 419 -25.30 -30.87 18.63
N ASN A 420 -24.60 -31.89 19.14
CA ASN A 420 -25.02 -33.30 19.08
C ASN A 420 -25.45 -33.81 20.47
N ASP A 421 -26.44 -33.15 21.09
CA ASP A 421 -27.24 -33.77 22.14
C ASP A 421 -28.45 -34.46 21.48
N PRO A 422 -28.48 -35.80 21.37
CA PRO A 422 -29.70 -36.51 20.99
C PRO A 422 -30.71 -36.49 22.15
N LEU A 423 -31.97 -36.19 21.81
CA LEU A 423 -33.15 -36.36 22.67
C LEU A 423 -33.47 -37.85 22.91
#